data_AF-A0A847P751-F1
#
_entry.id   AF-A0A847P751-F1
#
_cell.length_a   1.000
_cell.length_b   1.000
_cell.length_c   1.000
_cell.angle_alpha   90.00
_cell.angle_beta   90.00
_cell.angle_gamma   90.00
#
_symmetry.space_group_name_H-M   'P 1'
#
loop_
_entity.id
_entity.type
_entity.pdbx_description
1 polymer ?
#
loop_
_entity_poly.entity_id
_entity_poly.type
_entity_poly.pdbx_seq_one_letter_code
_entity_poly.pdbx_strand_id
1 'polypeptide(L)'
;MKKINKTSVVSLLILVISFIVIRYVLFETHGMKQFSFMLFLPLLLVMIILCFMKVKIIPFVAAISYPIGFIIADLFQINGVDAGGGATSNLWIIWTSVIATMIVASIVVELINSKKVKG
;
A
#
# COMPACT_ATOMS: atom_id res chain seq x y z
N MET A 1 12.02 14.05 -23.99
CA MET A 1 11.00 13.34 -23.18
C MET A 1 11.68 12.68 -21.98
N LYS A 2 11.26 12.95 -20.74
CA LYS A 2 11.78 12.21 -19.56
C LYS A 2 11.40 10.73 -19.73
N LYS A 3 12.39 9.83 -19.67
CA LYS A 3 12.17 8.39 -19.78
C LYS A 3 11.35 7.93 -18.57
N ILE A 4 10.15 7.40 -18.81
CA ILE A 4 9.27 6.88 -17.74
C ILE A 4 9.99 5.76 -16.99
N ASN A 5 9.88 5.77 -15.66
CA ASN A 5 10.46 4.74 -14.82
C ASN A 5 9.67 3.43 -14.96
N LYS A 6 10.31 2.42 -15.59
CA LYS A 6 9.69 1.10 -15.81
C LYS A 6 9.25 0.44 -14.51
N THR A 7 10.01 0.61 -13.42
CA THR A 7 9.66 0.06 -12.12
C THR A 7 8.38 0.68 -11.59
N SER A 8 8.21 2.00 -11.71
CA SER A 8 6.99 2.69 -11.30
C SER A 8 5.77 2.24 -12.11
N VAL A 9 5.93 1.96 -13.40
CA VAL A 9 4.82 1.44 -14.24
C VAL A 9 4.40 0.04 -13.82
N VAL A 10 5.36 -0.86 -13.57
CA VAL A 10 5.06 -2.21 -13.06
C VAL A 10 4.40 -2.13 -11.69
N SER A 11 4.88 -1.24 -10.83
CA SER A 11 4.33 -1.01 -9.49
C SER A 11 2.89 -0.49 -9.56
N LEU A 12 2.58 0.40 -10.51
CA LEU A 12 1.23 0.88 -10.76
C LEU A 12 0.27 -0.27 -11.11
N LEU A 13 0.69 -1.17 -12.01
CA LEU A 13 -0.10 -2.34 -12.38
C LEU A 13 -0.36 -3.26 -11.19
N ILE A 14 0.67 -3.52 -10.36
CA ILE A 14 0.53 -4.31 -9.14
C ILE A 14 -0.51 -3.68 -8.22
N LEU A 15 -0.40 -2.38 -7.91
CA LEU A 15 -1.35 -1.71 -7.03
C LEU A 15 -2.77 -1.75 -7.57
N VAL A 16 -2.98 -1.49 -8.86
CA VAL A 16 -4.32 -1.49 -9.47
C VAL A 16 -4.94 -2.89 -9.42
N ILE A 17 -4.18 -3.93 -9.76
CA ILE A 17 -4.66 -5.31 -9.69
C ILE A 17 -4.98 -5.69 -8.24
N SER A 18 -4.07 -5.41 -7.29
CA SER A 18 -4.28 -5.68 -5.87
C SER A 18 -5.50 -4.93 -5.32
N PHE A 19 -5.70 -3.68 -5.74
CA PHE A 19 -6.87 -2.90 -5.37
C PHE A 19 -8.17 -3.54 -5.86
N ILE A 20 -8.24 -3.94 -7.14
CA ILE A 20 -9.43 -4.58 -7.69
C ILE A 20 -9.74 -5.89 -6.96
N VAL A 21 -8.72 -6.73 -6.76
CA VAL A 21 -8.87 -8.01 -6.07
C VAL A 21 -9.35 -7.79 -4.63
N ILE A 22 -8.68 -6.97 -3.85
CA ILE A 22 -9.03 -6.78 -2.44
C ILE A 22 -10.40 -6.12 -2.30
N ARG A 23 -10.68 -5.07 -3.09
CA ARG A 23 -11.93 -4.31 -2.98
C ARG A 23 -13.17 -5.10 -3.36
N TYR A 24 -13.07 -5.92 -4.41
CA TYR A 24 -14.23 -6.55 -5.03
C TYR A 24 -14.27 -8.07 -4.83
N VAL A 25 -13.15 -8.75 -5.01
CA VAL A 25 -13.09 -10.22 -4.90
C VAL A 25 -13.05 -10.63 -3.43
N LEU A 26 -12.27 -9.93 -2.59
CA LEU A 26 -12.13 -10.22 -1.17
C LEU A 26 -13.05 -9.37 -0.29
N PHE A 27 -14.07 -8.73 -0.87
CA PHE A 27 -14.94 -7.83 -0.13
C PHE A 27 -15.61 -8.49 1.08
N GLU A 28 -16.02 -9.75 0.95
CA GLU A 28 -16.70 -10.49 2.01
C GLU A 28 -15.79 -10.75 3.22
N THR A 29 -14.46 -10.76 3.05
CA THR A 29 -13.54 -11.05 4.15
C THR A 29 -13.35 -9.85 5.07
N HIS A 30 -13.44 -8.63 4.54
CA HIS A 30 -13.13 -7.41 5.29
C HIS A 30 -14.30 -6.42 5.41
N GLY A 31 -15.36 -6.53 4.60
CA GLY A 31 -16.58 -5.72 4.67
C GLY A 31 -16.44 -4.22 4.37
N MET A 32 -15.22 -3.71 4.15
CA MET A 32 -14.89 -2.27 4.11
C MET A 32 -14.53 -1.74 2.72
N LYS A 33 -15.53 -1.46 1.88
CA LYS A 33 -15.31 -0.86 0.54
C LYS A 33 -14.66 0.52 0.61
N GLN A 34 -15.16 1.42 1.45
CA GLN A 34 -14.65 2.80 1.48
C GLN A 34 -13.21 2.86 1.99
N PHE A 35 -12.87 2.08 3.01
CA PHE A 35 -11.51 2.05 3.59
C PHE A 35 -10.46 1.54 2.59
N SER A 36 -10.76 0.46 1.85
CA SER A 36 -9.91 -0.02 0.75
C SER A 36 -9.61 1.08 -0.27
N PHE A 37 -10.58 1.95 -0.60
CA PHE A 37 -10.35 3.11 -1.49
C PHE A 37 -9.47 4.18 -0.86
N MET A 38 -9.72 4.49 0.42
CA MET A 38 -8.98 5.51 1.16
C MET A 38 -7.50 5.20 1.28
N LEU A 39 -7.12 3.91 1.35
CA LEU A 39 -5.72 3.50 1.30
C LEU A 39 -5.15 3.51 -0.12
N PHE A 40 -5.93 3.07 -1.12
CA PHE A 40 -5.51 3.00 -2.51
C PHE A 40 -5.22 4.37 -3.13
N LEU A 41 -6.10 5.36 -2.91
CA LEU A 41 -6.04 6.65 -3.59
C LEU A 41 -4.74 7.43 -3.29
N PRO A 42 -4.29 7.57 -2.03
CA PRO A 42 -3.01 8.21 -1.73
C PRO A 42 -1.82 7.46 -2.34
N LEU A 43 -1.82 6.13 -2.27
CA LEU A 43 -0.78 5.28 -2.89
C LEU A 43 -0.72 5.50 -4.41
N LEU A 44 -1.87 5.57 -5.08
CA LEU A 44 -1.98 5.84 -6.51
C LEU A 44 -1.39 7.22 -6.86
N LEU A 45 -1.80 8.27 -6.13
CA LEU A 45 -1.34 9.64 -6.36
C LEU A 45 0.18 9.76 -6.18
N VAL A 46 0.72 9.20 -5.08
CA VAL A 46 2.17 9.17 -4.84
C VAL A 46 2.87 8.45 -6.00
N MET A 47 2.35 7.30 -6.44
CA MET A 47 3.02 6.51 -7.47
C MET A 47 3.02 7.17 -8.85
N ILE A 48 1.98 7.94 -9.19
CA ILE A 48 1.97 8.80 -10.39
C ILE A 48 3.12 9.81 -10.34
N ILE A 49 3.35 10.45 -9.19
CA ILE A 49 4.48 11.37 -9.00
C ILE A 49 5.82 10.63 -9.15
N LEU A 50 5.93 9.43 -8.56
CA LEU A 50 7.14 8.63 -8.61
C LEU A 50 7.50 8.12 -10.03
N CYS A 51 6.57 8.07 -10.97
CA CYS A 51 6.85 7.74 -12.38
C CYS A 51 7.82 8.73 -13.04
N PHE A 52 7.88 9.97 -12.53
CA PHE A 52 8.76 11.03 -13.02
C PHE A 52 10.07 11.17 -12.23
N MET A 53 10.25 10.35 -11.19
CA MET A 53 11.43 10.33 -10.33
C MET A 53 12.34 9.14 -10.64
N LYS A 54 13.64 9.29 -10.41
CA LYS A 54 14.65 8.23 -10.59
C LYS A 54 14.78 7.31 -9.38
N VAL A 55 13.68 7.06 -8.66
CA VAL A 55 13.65 6.14 -7.49
C VAL A 55 13.15 4.77 -7.90
N LYS A 56 13.69 3.69 -7.32
CA LYS A 56 13.35 2.33 -7.76
C LYS A 56 12.65 1.52 -6.67
N ILE A 57 13.03 1.73 -5.42
CA ILE A 57 12.60 0.94 -4.27
C ILE A 57 11.26 1.47 -3.77
N ILE A 58 11.11 2.79 -3.64
CA ILE A 58 9.88 3.42 -3.12
C ILE A 58 8.64 3.00 -3.93
N PRO A 59 8.59 3.08 -5.28
CA PRO A 59 7.40 2.70 -6.04
C PRO A 59 7.02 1.24 -5.84
N PHE A 60 8.02 0.35 -5.84
CA PHE A 60 7.82 -1.09 -5.70
C PHE A 60 7.29 -1.43 -4.30
N VAL A 61 7.94 -0.91 -3.25
CA VAL A 61 7.51 -1.15 -1.86
C VAL A 61 6.13 -0.57 -1.61
N ALA A 62 5.83 0.64 -2.10
CA ALA A 62 4.52 1.24 -2.00
C ALA A 62 3.43 0.34 -2.62
N ALA A 63 3.65 -0.18 -3.83
CA ALA A 63 2.69 -1.06 -4.49
C ALA A 63 2.43 -2.37 -3.74
N ILE A 64 3.48 -3.07 -3.28
CA ILE A 64 3.32 -4.35 -2.56
C ILE A 64 2.83 -4.15 -1.12
N SER A 65 3.03 -2.97 -0.53
CA SER A 65 2.59 -2.68 0.84
C SER A 65 1.07 -2.76 0.99
N TYR A 66 0.32 -2.47 -0.08
CA TYR A 66 -1.13 -2.59 -0.09
C TYR A 66 -1.61 -4.04 0.08
N PRO A 67 -1.25 -5.02 -0.78
CA PRO A 67 -1.65 -6.41 -0.59
C PRO A 67 -0.98 -7.08 0.62
N ILE A 68 0.28 -6.79 0.92
CA ILE A 68 0.95 -7.36 2.11
C ILE A 68 0.29 -6.85 3.38
N GLY A 69 0.01 -5.55 3.46
CA GLY A 69 -0.69 -4.95 4.60
C GLY A 69 -2.09 -5.53 4.77
N PHE A 70 -2.80 -5.82 3.68
CA PHE A 70 -4.09 -6.49 3.74
C PHE A 70 -3.95 -7.92 4.30
N ILE A 71 -3.03 -8.72 3.77
CA ILE A 71 -2.82 -10.10 4.23
C ILE A 71 -2.46 -10.13 5.72
N ILE A 72 -1.54 -9.27 6.16
CA ILE A 72 -1.17 -9.18 7.58
C ILE A 72 -2.38 -8.73 8.41
N ALA A 73 -3.12 -7.73 7.96
CA ALA A 73 -4.31 -7.27 8.67
C ALA A 73 -5.38 -8.35 8.77
N ASP A 74 -5.62 -9.11 7.71
CA ASP A 74 -6.61 -10.19 7.67
C ASP A 74 -6.21 -11.37 8.59
N LEU A 75 -4.91 -11.68 8.69
CA LEU A 75 -4.38 -12.73 9.56
C LEU A 75 -4.39 -12.36 11.05
N PHE A 76 -4.15 -11.09 11.38
CA PHE A 76 -3.99 -10.62 12.77
C PHE A 76 -5.17 -9.80 13.27
N GLN A 77 -6.25 -9.69 12.49
CA GLN A 77 -7.42 -8.94 12.92
C GLN A 77 -8.07 -9.56 14.15
N ILE A 78 -8.61 -8.68 14.99
CA ILE A 78 -9.46 -9.01 16.12
C ILE A 78 -10.80 -8.36 15.86
N ASN A 79 -11.83 -9.20 15.81
CA ASN A 79 -13.21 -8.77 15.67
C ASN A 79 -13.82 -8.52 17.05
N GLY A 80 -14.71 -7.53 17.13
CA GLY A 80 -15.41 -7.15 18.34
C GLY A 80 -16.82 -6.64 18.03
N VAL A 81 -17.49 -6.18 19.08
CA VAL A 81 -18.83 -5.59 18.98
C VAL A 81 -18.81 -4.29 19.77
N ASP A 82 -19.28 -3.19 19.16
CA ASP A 82 -19.42 -1.91 19.86
C ASP A 82 -20.64 -1.90 20.79
N ALA A 83 -20.77 -0.86 21.61
CA ALA A 83 -21.89 -0.73 22.56
C ALA A 83 -23.27 -0.65 21.89
N GLY A 84 -23.33 -0.36 20.58
CA GLY A 84 -24.55 -0.36 19.77
C GLY A 84 -24.84 -1.68 19.06
N GLY A 85 -24.04 -2.73 19.28
CA GLY A 85 -24.19 -4.02 18.62
C GLY A 85 -23.57 -4.09 17.22
N GLY A 86 -22.84 -3.05 16.79
CA GLY A 86 -22.13 -3.01 15.51
C GLY A 86 -20.87 -3.88 15.54
N ALA A 87 -20.67 -4.68 14.48
CA ALA A 87 -19.43 -5.43 14.32
C ALA A 87 -18.25 -4.48 14.08
N THR A 88 -17.16 -4.68 14.81
CA THR A 88 -15.92 -3.91 14.69
C THR A 88 -14.75 -4.83 14.38
N SER A 89 -13.75 -4.31 13.67
CA SER A 89 -12.50 -5.01 13.39
C SER A 89 -11.34 -4.02 13.45
N ASN A 90 -10.20 -4.44 14.00
CA ASN A 90 -8.96 -3.64 13.98
C ASN A 90 -8.17 -3.79 12.66
N LEU A 91 -8.69 -4.54 11.66
CA LEU A 91 -8.05 -4.77 10.36
C LEU A 91 -7.58 -3.44 9.74
N TRP A 92 -8.40 -2.40 9.77
CA TRP A 92 -8.08 -1.10 9.19
C TRP A 92 -6.84 -0.45 9.83
N ILE A 93 -6.63 -0.63 11.15
CA ILE A 93 -5.47 -0.13 11.89
C ILE A 93 -4.22 -0.88 11.45
N ILE A 94 -4.30 -2.22 11.45
CA ILE A 94 -3.17 -3.07 11.08
C ILE A 94 -2.75 -2.79 9.64
N TRP A 95 -3.71 -2.73 8.72
CA TRP A 95 -3.45 -2.48 7.30
C TRP A 95 -2.74 -1.14 7.08
N THR A 96 -3.24 -0.08 7.71
CA THR A 96 -2.63 1.26 7.63
C THR A 96 -1.22 1.28 8.22
N SER A 97 -1.03 0.61 9.37
CA SER A 97 0.26 0.57 10.06
C SER A 97 1.35 -0.15 9.23
N VAL A 98 1.00 -1.25 8.56
CA VAL A 98 1.92 -1.97 7.67
C VAL A 98 2.31 -1.11 6.47
N ILE A 99 1.34 -0.46 5.83
CA ILE A 99 1.62 0.45 4.71
C ILE A 99 2.57 1.56 5.15
N ALA A 100 2.26 2.21 6.28
CA ALA A 100 3.08 3.32 6.79
C ALA A 100 4.52 2.88 7.11
N THR A 101 4.69 1.77 7.82
CA THR A 101 6.02 1.25 8.19
C THR A 101 6.84 0.84 6.97
N MET A 102 6.23 0.16 5.99
CA MET A 102 6.89 -0.23 4.75
C MET A 102 7.32 0.98 3.91
N ILE A 103 6.48 2.01 3.80
CA ILE A 103 6.82 3.25 3.08
C ILE A 103 8.00 3.93 3.75
N VAL A 104 7.98 4.11 5.08
CA VAL A 104 9.08 4.74 5.83
C VAL A 104 10.39 3.97 5.63
N ALA A 105 10.35 2.64 5.77
CA ALA A 105 11.52 1.79 5.53
C ALA A 105 12.06 1.94 4.09
N SER A 106 11.19 1.98 3.09
CA SER A 106 11.59 2.14 1.69
C SER A 106 12.31 3.46 1.41
N ILE A 107 11.85 4.54 2.05
CA ILE A 107 12.47 5.87 1.92
C ILE A 107 13.89 5.83 2.50
N VAL A 108 14.05 5.25 3.70
CA VAL A 108 15.37 5.11 4.34
C VAL A 108 16.33 4.31 3.45
N VAL A 109 15.89 3.17 2.92
CA VAL A 109 16.71 2.31 2.05
C VAL A 109 17.09 3.03 0.75
N GLU A 110 16.15 3.73 0.11
CA GLU A 110 16.43 4.50 -1.12
C GLU A 110 17.43 5.63 -0.86
N LEU A 111 17.33 6.32 0.28
CA LEU A 111 18.27 7.38 0.67
C LEU A 111 19.69 6.83 0.89
N ILE A 112 19.82 5.69 1.57
CA ILE A 112 21.12 5.04 1.78
C ILE A 112 21.75 4.65 0.44
N ASN A 113 20.97 4.04 -0.47
CA ASN A 113 21.46 3.62 -1.78
C ASN A 113 21.82 4.82 -2.67
N SER A 114 21.05 5.90 -2.59
CA SER A 114 21.33 7.13 -3.34
C SER A 114 22.62 7.82 -2.88
N LYS A 115 23.01 7.68 -1.60
CA LYS A 115 24.30 8.17 -1.09
C LYS A 115 25.47 7.32 -1.55
N LYS A 116 25.33 5.99 -1.53
CA LYS A 116 26.38 5.06 -1.98
C LYS A 116 26.77 5.24 -3.45
N VAL A 117 25.84 5.62 -4.32
CA VAL A 117 26.10 5.84 -5.75
C VAL A 117 26.82 7.18 -6.02
N LYS A 118 26.77 8.12 -5.08
CA LYS A 118 27.39 9.45 -5.21
C LYS A 118 28.73 9.59 -4.49
N GLY A 119 29.07 8.65 -3.61
CA GLY A 119 30.32 8.61 -2.85
C GLY A 119 31.39 7.76 -3.51
#